data_AF-A0A2U1JMW9-F1
#
_entry.id   AF-A0A2U1JMW9-F1
#
_cell.length_a   1.000
_cell.length_b   1.000
_cell.length_c   1.000
_cell.angle_alpha   90.00
_cell.angle_beta   90.00
_cell.angle_gamma   90.00
#
_symmetry.space_group_name_H-M   'P 1'
#
loop_
_entity.id
_entity.type
_entity.pdbx_description
1 polymer ?
#
loop_
_entity_poly.entity_id
_entity_poly.type
_entity_poly.pdbx_seq_one_letter_code
_entity_poly.pdbx_strand_id
1 'polypeptide(L)'
;MNSAPFNLNLILIFKPLTKIIMKTLIMLALTGLLFLSCSNDNSSSSDLSETPLAKAKFDNTNFGIYKGVLVGSTGVVMVNIKNNNILSATLIIDGTTYNFTTVEDVIENNDIVGLTFTSGNMSFNFNVSTNGVNPYTNAIVIPGHPNVYISLIKEKSTSIVKCYQGTYLDNGANGSTGVFNLLISGNNIYGLAASNSGNSTVPLSGTVSNKIITGIIYGGGSFSGRINKNNISGTFKNADSSETGTWSGQRTL
;
A
#
# COMPACT_ATOMS: atom_id res chain seq x y z
N MET A 1 -21.21 77.90 22.36
CA MET A 1 -21.11 76.45 22.08
C MET A 1 -19.69 76.00 22.39
N ASN A 2 -19.58 74.94 23.18
CA ASN A 2 -18.40 74.28 23.76
C ASN A 2 -17.49 75.08 24.72
N SER A 3 -17.93 75.03 25.98
CA SER A 3 -17.14 74.99 27.20
C SER A 3 -16.11 73.84 27.20
N ALA A 4 -14.84 74.17 27.45
CA ALA A 4 -13.85 73.24 27.96
C ALA A 4 -13.43 73.72 29.35
N PRO A 5 -13.32 72.83 30.35
CA PRO A 5 -12.59 73.23 31.54
C PRO A 5 -11.65 72.16 32.12
N PHE A 6 -10.75 72.69 32.95
CA PHE A 6 -10.02 72.09 34.07
C PHE A 6 -8.69 71.31 33.83
N ASN A 7 -7.62 72.09 34.06
CA ASN A 7 -6.36 71.71 34.72
C ASN A 7 -6.56 70.98 36.06
N LEU A 8 -5.69 70.01 36.40
CA LEU A 8 -4.82 70.13 37.58
C LEU A 8 -3.66 69.12 37.56
N ASN A 9 -2.51 69.62 38.00
CA ASN A 9 -1.18 69.01 37.96
C ASN A 9 -0.84 68.25 39.25
N LEU A 10 -0.07 67.16 39.08
CA LEU A 10 1.12 66.77 39.84
C LEU A 10 0.99 66.26 41.30
N ILE A 11 1.53 65.06 41.57
CA ILE A 11 2.71 64.81 42.42
C ILE A 11 3.01 63.29 42.49
N LEU A 12 4.25 62.94 42.14
CA LEU A 12 4.88 61.62 42.28
C LEU A 12 5.38 61.40 43.71
N ILE A 13 5.20 60.21 44.27
CA ILE A 13 6.12 59.65 45.29
C ILE A 13 6.35 58.16 45.01
N PHE A 14 7.58 57.82 44.60
CA PHE A 14 8.16 56.49 44.59
C PHE A 14 8.69 56.13 45.99
N LYS A 15 8.40 54.92 46.49
CA LYS A 15 9.30 54.07 47.32
C LYS A 15 8.68 52.66 47.52
N PRO A 16 9.47 51.63 47.89
CA PRO A 16 9.44 50.34 47.22
C PRO A 16 8.78 49.24 48.07
N LEU A 17 8.14 48.26 47.43
CA LEU A 17 7.74 47.01 48.09
C LEU A 17 8.37 45.78 47.41
N THR A 18 9.68 45.87 47.19
CA THR A 18 10.57 44.73 47.00
C THR A 18 10.68 43.95 48.31
N LYS A 19 9.71 43.09 48.66
CA LYS A 19 9.98 41.96 49.60
C LYS A 19 8.94 40.87 49.79
N ILE A 20 7.77 40.89 49.13
CA ILE A 20 6.69 39.93 49.50
C ILE A 20 6.25 39.00 48.36
N ILE A 21 6.57 39.28 47.10
CA ILE A 21 6.13 38.46 45.95
C ILE A 21 7.23 37.44 45.52
N MET A 22 8.25 37.22 46.36
CA MET A 22 9.37 36.32 46.07
C MET A 22 9.47 35.17 47.07
N LYS A 23 8.34 34.65 47.59
CA LYS A 23 8.30 33.43 48.41
C LYS A 23 7.08 32.51 48.20
N THR A 24 6.17 32.85 47.29
CA THR A 24 4.94 32.05 47.06
C THR A 24 4.74 31.64 45.59
N LEU A 25 5.79 31.73 44.77
CA LEU A 25 5.82 31.20 43.40
C LEU A 25 6.91 30.12 43.21
N ILE A 26 7.32 29.49 44.31
CA ILE A 26 8.27 28.35 44.34
C ILE A 26 7.51 27.01 44.53
N MET A 27 6.18 27.05 44.51
CA MET A 27 5.31 25.88 44.73
C MET A 27 4.33 25.66 43.56
N LEU A 28 4.78 25.94 42.34
CA LEU A 28 4.11 25.52 41.10
C LEU A 28 5.14 25.07 40.06
N ALA A 29 6.14 24.32 40.54
CA ALA A 29 7.23 23.76 39.77
C ALA A 29 7.40 22.28 40.15
N LEU A 30 6.34 21.46 40.05
CA LEU A 30 6.47 20.00 40.24
C LEU A 30 5.31 19.15 39.68
N THR A 31 4.80 19.47 38.49
CA THR A 31 3.97 18.53 37.69
C THR A 31 4.05 18.94 36.22
N GLY A 32 5.13 18.55 35.55
CA GLY A 32 5.38 18.88 34.15
C GLY A 32 6.45 18.00 33.51
N LEU A 33 6.61 16.78 34.03
CA LEU A 33 7.43 15.73 33.43
C LEU A 33 6.53 14.49 33.34
N LEU A 34 6.65 13.78 32.23
CA LEU A 34 5.92 12.56 31.81
C LEU A 34 4.75 12.75 30.85
N PHE A 35 4.95 13.52 29.78
CA PHE A 35 4.49 13.10 28.44
C PHE A 35 5.61 13.32 27.42
N LEU A 36 6.73 12.63 27.62
CA LEU A 36 7.54 12.19 26.48
C LEU A 36 6.69 11.12 25.79
N SER A 37 5.75 11.57 24.94
CA SER A 37 5.27 10.71 23.87
C SER A 37 6.48 10.48 22.98
N CYS A 38 7.13 9.34 23.17
CA CYS A 38 7.86 8.72 22.09
C CYS A 38 6.88 8.65 20.92
N SER A 39 7.02 9.56 19.95
CA SER A 39 6.77 9.15 18.59
C SER A 39 7.64 7.93 18.41
N ASN A 40 7.02 6.75 18.37
CA ASN A 40 7.66 5.64 17.71
C ASN A 40 7.71 6.04 16.23
N ASP A 41 8.68 6.89 15.91
CA ASP A 41 9.31 6.90 14.62
C ASP A 41 9.99 5.54 14.54
N ASN A 42 9.19 4.51 14.21
CA ASN A 42 9.70 3.27 13.69
C ASN A 42 10.33 3.63 12.35
N SER A 43 11.55 4.12 12.43
CA SER A 43 12.54 4.23 11.38
C SER A 43 12.93 2.82 10.96
N SER A 44 11.99 2.11 10.35
CA SER A 44 12.28 1.02 9.45
C SER A 44 11.87 1.48 8.05
N SER A 45 12.61 2.45 7.49
CA SER A 45 12.80 2.44 6.04
C SER A 45 13.63 1.18 5.76
N SER A 46 12.97 0.02 5.74
CA SER A 46 13.49 -1.07 4.94
C SER A 46 13.44 -0.52 3.52
N ASP A 47 14.55 0.00 3.02
CA ASP A 47 14.63 0.48 1.65
C ASP A 47 14.28 -0.72 0.74
N LEU A 48 13.03 -0.73 0.25
CA LEU A 48 12.55 -1.76 -0.65
C LEU A 48 13.43 -1.75 -1.89
N SER A 49 13.77 -2.93 -2.41
CA SER A 49 14.64 -3.04 -3.58
C SER A 49 14.13 -2.16 -4.72
N GLU A 50 15.02 -1.40 -5.34
CA GLU A 50 14.75 -0.66 -6.58
C GLU A 50 15.32 -1.37 -7.81
N THR A 51 15.96 -2.53 -7.61
CA THR A 51 16.46 -3.38 -8.68
C THR A 51 15.57 -4.62 -8.87
N PRO A 52 15.35 -5.05 -10.13
CA PRO A 52 14.68 -6.31 -10.41
C PRO A 52 15.43 -7.50 -9.80
N LEU A 53 14.67 -8.49 -9.32
CA LEU A 53 15.18 -9.78 -8.88
C LEU A 53 15.30 -10.78 -10.05
N ALA A 54 14.55 -10.55 -11.12
CA ALA A 54 14.55 -11.38 -12.32
C ALA A 54 15.91 -11.35 -13.05
N LYS A 55 16.38 -12.53 -13.47
CA LYS A 55 17.58 -12.66 -14.30
C LYS A 55 17.25 -12.53 -15.79
N ALA A 56 18.08 -11.80 -16.52
CA ALA A 56 17.89 -11.53 -17.96
C ALA A 56 17.71 -12.79 -18.81
N LYS A 57 18.43 -13.88 -18.48
CA LYS A 57 18.31 -15.16 -19.19
C LYS A 57 16.89 -15.76 -19.18
N PHE A 58 16.07 -15.36 -18.21
CA PHE A 58 14.72 -15.89 -18.01
C PHE A 58 13.61 -14.94 -18.46
N ASP A 59 13.96 -13.78 -19.01
CA ASP A 59 12.98 -12.76 -19.37
C ASP A 59 11.91 -13.31 -20.33
N ASN A 60 12.26 -14.18 -21.26
CA ASN A 60 11.34 -14.71 -22.29
C ASN A 60 11.02 -16.21 -22.12
N THR A 61 11.07 -16.70 -20.88
CA THR A 61 10.80 -18.10 -20.53
C THR A 61 9.75 -18.18 -19.42
N ASN A 62 9.23 -19.36 -19.14
CA ASN A 62 8.38 -19.66 -17.98
C ASN A 62 9.13 -19.60 -16.64
N PHE A 63 10.48 -19.57 -16.64
CA PHE A 63 11.29 -19.39 -15.44
C PHE A 63 11.43 -17.90 -15.10
N GLY A 64 11.71 -17.56 -13.85
CA GLY A 64 11.93 -16.18 -13.41
C GLY A 64 11.11 -15.81 -12.18
N ILE A 65 10.86 -14.51 -12.02
CA ILE A 65 10.12 -13.96 -10.89
C ILE A 65 8.77 -13.45 -11.37
N TYR A 66 7.72 -13.79 -10.64
CA TYR A 66 6.36 -13.31 -10.84
C TYR A 66 5.92 -12.63 -9.56
N LYS A 67 5.33 -11.44 -9.67
CA LYS A 67 4.84 -10.68 -8.51
C LYS A 67 3.39 -10.29 -8.74
N GLY A 68 2.64 -10.20 -7.65
CA GLY A 68 1.21 -9.97 -7.71
C GLY A 68 0.64 -9.29 -6.47
N VAL A 69 -0.57 -8.78 -6.65
CA VAL A 69 -1.43 -8.31 -5.57
C VAL A 69 -2.68 -9.17 -5.53
N LEU A 70 -3.34 -9.23 -4.37
CA LEU A 70 -4.55 -10.00 -4.19
C LEU A 70 -5.66 -9.24 -3.46
N VAL A 71 -6.89 -9.75 -3.63
CA VAL A 71 -8.08 -9.40 -2.84
C VAL A 71 -8.63 -10.67 -2.15
N GLY A 72 -9.69 -10.56 -1.35
CA GLY A 72 -10.12 -11.60 -0.38
C GLY A 72 -9.47 -11.41 1.00
N SER A 73 -8.37 -10.67 1.02
CA SER A 73 -7.92 -9.66 1.98
C SER A 73 -6.85 -8.86 1.24
N THR A 74 -6.27 -7.81 1.84
CA THR A 74 -5.17 -7.13 1.16
C THR A 74 -3.89 -7.95 1.28
N GLY A 75 -3.17 -8.11 0.18
CA GLY A 75 -1.98 -8.95 0.15
C GLY A 75 -1.15 -8.82 -1.12
N VAL A 76 0.07 -9.35 -1.05
CA VAL A 76 1.00 -9.49 -2.17
C VAL A 76 1.57 -10.89 -2.23
N VAL A 77 1.93 -11.32 -3.44
CA VAL A 77 2.58 -12.61 -3.67
C VAL A 77 3.80 -12.43 -4.55
N MET A 78 4.85 -13.22 -4.28
CA MET A 78 5.98 -13.40 -5.16
C MET A 78 6.16 -14.88 -5.43
N VAL A 79 6.16 -15.30 -6.69
CA VAL A 79 6.45 -16.67 -7.13
C VAL A 79 7.80 -16.67 -7.84
N ASN A 80 8.70 -17.54 -7.38
CA ASN A 80 10.00 -17.79 -7.95
C ASN A 80 9.98 -19.13 -8.68
N ILE A 81 10.08 -19.08 -9.99
CA ILE A 81 10.17 -20.26 -10.85
C ILE A 81 11.60 -20.43 -11.31
N LYS A 82 12.41 -21.14 -10.53
CA LYS A 82 13.81 -21.48 -10.86
C LYS A 82 14.70 -20.28 -11.25
N ASN A 83 14.37 -19.05 -10.84
CA ASN A 83 15.22 -17.87 -11.11
C ASN A 83 16.63 -18.05 -10.52
N ASN A 84 16.72 -18.78 -9.42
CA ASN A 84 17.94 -19.21 -8.74
C ASN A 84 17.94 -20.73 -8.48
N ASN A 85 17.37 -21.52 -9.40
CA ASN A 85 17.20 -22.97 -9.30
C ASN A 85 16.29 -23.43 -8.14
N ILE A 86 15.50 -22.54 -7.56
CA ILE A 86 14.52 -22.84 -6.50
C ILE A 86 13.11 -22.63 -7.03
N LEU A 87 12.18 -23.50 -6.64
CA LEU A 87 10.74 -23.28 -6.75
C LEU A 87 10.20 -22.85 -5.38
N SER A 88 9.73 -21.62 -5.27
CA SER A 88 9.16 -21.10 -4.03
C SER A 88 8.14 -20.02 -4.30
N ALA A 89 7.26 -19.78 -3.33
CA ALA A 89 6.46 -18.56 -3.32
C ALA A 89 6.41 -17.97 -1.92
N THR A 90 6.22 -16.65 -1.85
CA THR A 90 6.01 -15.92 -0.61
C THR A 90 4.72 -15.14 -0.74
N LEU A 91 3.83 -15.31 0.23
CA LEU A 91 2.58 -14.57 0.37
C LEU A 91 2.72 -13.66 1.59
N ILE A 92 2.38 -12.39 1.45
CA ILE A 92 2.19 -11.47 2.57
C ILE A 92 0.73 -11.08 2.55
N ILE A 93 0.00 -11.43 3.60
CA ILE A 93 -1.43 -11.14 3.76
C ILE A 93 -1.68 -10.77 5.22
N ASP A 94 -2.46 -9.71 5.46
CA ASP A 94 -2.69 -9.13 6.80
C ASP A 94 -1.39 -8.90 7.59
N GLY A 95 -0.33 -8.46 6.90
CA GLY A 95 0.99 -8.20 7.47
C GLY A 95 1.79 -9.46 7.86
N THR A 96 1.23 -10.66 7.67
CA THR A 96 1.90 -11.93 7.98
C THR A 96 2.52 -12.54 6.73
N THR A 97 3.77 -12.98 6.85
CA THR A 97 4.51 -13.62 5.76
C THR A 97 4.40 -15.14 5.85
N TYR A 98 4.00 -15.76 4.74
CA TYR A 98 3.93 -17.21 4.58
C TYR A 98 4.81 -17.65 3.42
N ASN A 99 5.62 -18.68 3.65
CA ASN A 99 6.49 -19.26 2.64
C ASN A 99 5.89 -20.56 2.14
N PHE A 100 5.72 -20.66 0.83
CA PHE A 100 5.19 -21.82 0.13
C PHE A 100 6.30 -22.55 -0.61
N THR A 101 6.19 -23.87 -0.62
CA THR A 101 7.07 -24.77 -1.36
C THR A 101 6.24 -25.70 -2.23
N THR A 102 6.93 -26.39 -3.15
CA THR A 102 6.36 -27.45 -3.97
C THR A 102 7.36 -28.60 -4.05
N VAL A 103 6.85 -29.81 -4.24
CA VAL A 103 7.65 -31.02 -4.52
C VAL A 103 7.65 -31.37 -6.00
N GLU A 104 6.83 -30.70 -6.79
CA GLU A 104 6.76 -30.85 -8.24
C GLU A 104 7.98 -30.20 -8.91
N ASP A 105 8.18 -30.52 -10.18
CA ASP A 105 9.22 -29.90 -10.99
C ASP A 105 8.67 -29.32 -12.29
N VAL A 106 9.40 -28.37 -12.85
CA VAL A 106 9.07 -27.72 -14.12
C VAL A 106 10.27 -27.63 -15.05
N ILE A 107 9.99 -27.66 -16.35
CA ILE A 107 10.98 -27.61 -17.42
C ILE A 107 10.94 -26.22 -18.04
N GLU A 108 12.13 -25.67 -18.35
CA GLU A 108 12.24 -24.37 -19.02
C GLU A 108 11.63 -24.44 -20.42
N ASN A 109 10.95 -23.37 -20.86
CA ASN A 109 10.27 -23.26 -22.15
C ASN A 109 9.08 -24.20 -22.36
N ASN A 110 8.53 -24.76 -21.29
CA ASN A 110 7.26 -25.50 -21.31
C ASN A 110 6.16 -24.73 -20.59
N ASP A 111 4.90 -24.94 -20.99
CA ASP A 111 3.76 -24.41 -20.25
C ASP A 111 3.78 -25.00 -18.84
N ILE A 112 3.50 -24.17 -17.84
CA ILE A 112 3.26 -24.63 -16.48
C ILE A 112 1.76 -24.61 -16.29
N VAL A 113 1.19 -25.79 -15.98
CA VAL A 113 -0.24 -25.96 -15.73
C VAL A 113 -0.39 -26.69 -14.40
N GLY A 114 -0.99 -26.02 -13.42
CA GLY A 114 -1.34 -26.63 -12.13
C GLY A 114 -0.18 -26.84 -11.16
N LEU A 115 0.92 -26.08 -11.25
CA LEU A 115 2.04 -26.21 -10.30
C LEU A 115 1.57 -25.81 -8.90
N THR A 116 1.48 -26.78 -7.99
CA THR A 116 0.86 -26.59 -6.69
C THR A 116 1.88 -26.14 -5.66
N PHE A 117 1.65 -24.96 -5.09
CA PHE A 117 2.40 -24.44 -3.95
C PHE A 117 1.62 -24.65 -2.66
N THR A 118 2.29 -25.09 -1.59
CA THR A 118 1.66 -25.37 -0.29
C THR A 118 2.41 -24.71 0.87
N SER A 119 1.68 -24.32 1.91
CA SER A 119 2.21 -23.83 3.18
C SER A 119 1.21 -24.15 4.30
N GLY A 120 1.48 -25.18 5.10
CA GLY A 120 0.52 -25.67 6.10
C GLY A 120 -0.79 -26.12 5.44
N ASN A 121 -1.90 -25.50 5.80
CA ASN A 121 -3.24 -25.75 5.23
C ASN A 121 -3.60 -24.80 4.07
N MET A 122 -2.66 -23.99 3.60
CA MET A 122 -2.84 -23.10 2.45
C MET A 122 -2.27 -23.71 1.19
N SER A 123 -2.90 -23.42 0.06
CA SER A 123 -2.42 -23.82 -1.25
C SER A 123 -2.88 -22.89 -2.36
N PHE A 124 -2.16 -22.91 -3.49
CA PHE A 124 -2.66 -22.40 -4.76
C PHE A 124 -1.93 -23.07 -5.91
N ASN A 125 -2.56 -23.09 -7.08
CA ASN A 125 -1.95 -23.56 -8.31
C ASN A 125 -1.46 -22.37 -9.13
N PHE A 126 -0.22 -22.46 -9.62
CA PHE A 126 0.38 -21.49 -10.52
C PHE A 126 0.38 -22.02 -11.96
N ASN A 127 0.08 -21.13 -12.90
CA ASN A 127 0.02 -21.44 -14.32
C ASN A 127 0.66 -20.30 -15.12
N VAL A 128 1.40 -20.63 -16.18
CA VAL A 128 1.98 -19.64 -17.10
C VAL A 128 2.35 -20.29 -18.44
N SER A 129 2.30 -19.52 -19.53
CA SER A 129 2.78 -20.01 -20.82
C SER A 129 4.31 -20.16 -20.88
N THR A 130 4.79 -20.92 -21.86
CA THR A 130 6.22 -21.20 -22.16
C THR A 130 7.14 -19.98 -22.10
N ASN A 131 6.66 -18.82 -22.55
CA ASN A 131 7.40 -17.55 -22.63
C ASN A 131 7.24 -16.66 -21.37
N GLY A 132 6.56 -17.15 -20.35
CA GLY A 132 6.31 -16.43 -19.10
C GLY A 132 5.22 -15.36 -19.17
N VAL A 133 4.37 -15.38 -20.20
CA VAL A 133 3.26 -14.45 -20.38
C VAL A 133 1.96 -15.04 -19.79
N ASN A 134 0.98 -14.18 -19.52
CA ASN A 134 -0.33 -14.56 -18.97
C ASN A 134 -0.27 -15.48 -17.72
N PRO A 135 0.52 -15.13 -16.69
CA PRO A 135 0.52 -15.91 -15.45
C PRO A 135 -0.83 -15.79 -14.74
N TYR A 136 -1.35 -16.88 -14.20
CA TYR A 136 -2.57 -16.87 -13.40
C TYR A 136 -2.54 -17.94 -12.31
N THR A 137 -3.43 -17.78 -11.33
CA THR A 137 -3.62 -18.76 -10.25
C THR A 137 -5.05 -19.28 -10.22
N ASN A 138 -5.21 -20.49 -9.73
CA ASN A 138 -6.50 -21.11 -9.43
C ASN A 138 -6.35 -22.07 -8.24
N ALA A 139 -7.44 -22.74 -7.85
CA ALA A 139 -7.48 -23.65 -6.71
C ALA A 139 -6.89 -23.03 -5.42
N ILE A 140 -7.18 -21.75 -5.19
CA ILE A 140 -6.62 -20.98 -4.08
C ILE A 140 -7.37 -21.35 -2.80
N VAL A 141 -6.61 -21.78 -1.79
CA VAL A 141 -7.11 -22.10 -0.45
C VAL A 141 -6.28 -21.31 0.56
N ILE A 142 -6.89 -20.30 1.16
CA ILE A 142 -6.29 -19.50 2.24
C ILE A 142 -7.33 -19.36 3.35
N PRO A 143 -7.29 -20.22 4.38
CA PRO A 143 -8.30 -20.22 5.44
C PRO A 143 -8.40 -18.85 6.12
N GLY A 144 -9.63 -18.36 6.31
CA GLY A 144 -9.89 -17.02 6.85
C GLY A 144 -10.03 -15.92 5.79
N HIS A 145 -9.67 -16.19 4.53
CA HIS A 145 -9.72 -15.23 3.43
C HIS A 145 -10.58 -15.78 2.29
N PRO A 146 -11.90 -15.54 2.29
CA PRO A 146 -12.78 -16.02 1.23
C PRO A 146 -12.56 -15.23 -0.06
N ASN A 147 -12.93 -15.83 -1.20
CA ASN A 147 -12.93 -15.18 -2.52
C ASN A 147 -11.57 -14.57 -2.92
N VAL A 148 -10.48 -15.23 -2.56
CA VAL A 148 -9.14 -14.75 -2.93
C VAL A 148 -8.98 -14.77 -4.44
N TYR A 149 -8.53 -13.65 -4.98
CA TYR A 149 -8.14 -13.51 -6.38
C TYR A 149 -6.79 -12.81 -6.46
N ILE A 150 -5.87 -13.35 -7.27
CA ILE A 150 -4.51 -12.86 -7.40
C ILE A 150 -4.28 -12.39 -8.84
N SER A 151 -3.86 -11.14 -8.99
CA SER A 151 -3.34 -10.61 -10.26
C SER A 151 -1.82 -10.74 -10.25
N LEU A 152 -1.26 -11.43 -11.26
CA LEU A 152 0.18 -11.66 -11.39
C LEU A 152 0.72 -11.02 -12.66
N ILE A 153 1.96 -10.52 -12.58
CA ILE A 153 2.77 -10.19 -13.76
C ILE A 153 4.19 -10.70 -13.58
N LYS A 154 4.84 -10.99 -14.70
CA LYS A 154 6.26 -11.37 -14.72
C LYS A 154 7.14 -10.15 -14.52
N GLU A 155 8.09 -10.23 -13.60
CA GLU A 155 9.17 -9.26 -13.48
C GLU A 155 10.24 -9.54 -14.56
N LYS A 156 10.70 -8.48 -15.23
CA LYS A 156 11.78 -8.56 -16.22
C LYS A 156 13.06 -8.04 -15.60
N SER A 157 14.22 -8.50 -16.08
CA SER A 157 15.53 -8.04 -15.60
C SER A 157 15.77 -6.53 -15.77
N THR A 158 14.98 -5.88 -16.64
CA THR A 158 15.04 -4.46 -16.94
C THR A 158 13.88 -3.65 -16.34
N SER A 159 12.87 -4.32 -15.75
CA SER A 159 11.67 -3.67 -15.24
C SER A 159 11.18 -4.35 -13.97
N ILE A 160 11.38 -3.65 -12.85
CA ILE A 160 10.92 -4.08 -11.54
C ILE A 160 9.39 -4.05 -11.47
N VAL A 161 8.80 -5.04 -10.82
CA VAL A 161 7.37 -5.03 -10.49
C VAL A 161 7.22 -4.58 -9.04
N LYS A 162 6.58 -3.43 -8.86
CA LYS A 162 6.27 -2.86 -7.54
C LYS A 162 4.83 -3.18 -7.15
N CYS A 163 4.62 -3.77 -5.99
CA CYS A 163 3.30 -4.17 -5.50
C CYS A 163 2.90 -3.29 -4.32
N TYR A 164 1.72 -2.69 -4.41
CA TYR A 164 1.16 -1.79 -3.40
C TYR A 164 -0.09 -2.42 -2.81
N GLN A 165 -0.09 -2.55 -1.49
CA GLN A 165 -1.27 -2.92 -0.71
C GLN A 165 -1.97 -1.63 -0.29
N GLY A 166 -3.25 -1.53 -0.56
CA GLY A 166 -4.01 -0.32 -0.36
C GLY A 166 -5.48 -0.57 -0.06
N THR A 167 -6.14 0.54 0.24
CA THR A 167 -7.55 0.62 0.60
C THR A 167 -8.19 1.79 -0.11
N TYR A 168 -9.51 1.75 -0.24
CA TYR A 168 -10.30 2.89 -0.67
C TYR A 168 -11.39 3.24 0.35
N LEU A 169 -11.83 4.49 0.29
CA LEU A 169 -13.02 5.01 0.96
C LEU A 169 -13.89 5.70 -0.10
N ASP A 170 -15.09 5.17 -0.30
CA ASP A 170 -16.14 5.79 -1.09
C ASP A 170 -16.83 6.88 -0.26
N ASN A 171 -16.95 8.10 -0.79
CA ASN A 171 -17.63 9.21 -0.10
C ASN A 171 -19.13 9.30 -0.44
N GLY A 172 -19.70 8.29 -1.08
CA GLY A 172 -21.14 8.15 -1.30
C GLY A 172 -21.95 8.06 0.00
N ALA A 173 -23.28 8.11 -0.12
CA ALA A 173 -24.21 8.20 1.02
C ALA A 173 -24.05 7.07 2.05
N ASN A 174 -23.50 5.92 1.65
CA ASN A 174 -23.30 4.74 2.50
C ASN A 174 -21.82 4.42 2.77
N GLY A 175 -20.88 5.34 2.47
CA GLY A 175 -19.49 5.27 2.91
C GLY A 175 -18.85 3.88 2.84
N SER A 176 -18.60 3.34 1.63
CA SER A 176 -18.04 1.99 1.49
C SER A 176 -16.52 2.00 1.62
N THR A 177 -15.95 0.92 2.17
CA THR A 177 -14.50 0.71 2.22
C THR A 177 -14.14 -0.61 1.56
N GLY A 178 -12.92 -0.70 1.08
CA GLY A 178 -12.44 -1.93 0.47
C GLY A 178 -10.96 -1.90 0.17
N VAL A 179 -10.51 -2.96 -0.48
CA VAL A 179 -9.15 -3.14 -0.95
C VAL A 179 -8.96 -2.38 -2.26
N PHE A 180 -7.80 -1.73 -2.42
CA PHE A 180 -7.38 -1.07 -3.65
C PHE A 180 -5.88 -1.30 -3.86
N ASN A 181 -5.55 -2.41 -4.53
CA ASN A 181 -4.18 -2.86 -4.68
C ASN A 181 -3.67 -2.62 -6.10
N LEU A 182 -2.44 -2.13 -6.24
CA LEU A 182 -1.82 -1.81 -7.53
C LEU A 182 -0.49 -2.55 -7.73
N LEU A 183 -0.24 -2.93 -8.97
CA LEU A 183 1.01 -3.43 -9.54
C LEU A 183 1.53 -2.39 -10.52
N ILE A 184 2.79 -1.99 -10.39
CA ILE A 184 3.43 -1.06 -11.33
C ILE A 184 4.65 -1.75 -11.93
N SER A 185 4.71 -1.84 -13.27
CA SER A 185 5.86 -2.33 -14.03
C SER A 185 6.15 -1.41 -15.20
N GLY A 186 7.32 -0.77 -15.18
CA GLY A 186 7.62 0.34 -16.06
C GLY A 186 6.57 1.45 -15.90
N ASN A 187 5.88 1.77 -17.00
CA ASN A 187 4.82 2.77 -17.02
C ASN A 187 3.41 2.17 -16.90
N ASN A 188 3.28 0.84 -16.84
CA ASN A 188 1.99 0.16 -16.82
C ASN A 188 1.51 -0.10 -15.40
N ILE A 189 0.21 0.06 -15.17
CA ILE A 189 -0.48 -0.28 -13.94
C ILE A 189 -1.46 -1.41 -14.20
N TYR A 190 -1.44 -2.39 -13.31
CA TYR A 190 -2.48 -3.40 -13.14
C TYR A 190 -2.96 -3.31 -11.69
N GLY A 191 -4.16 -3.77 -11.38
CA GLY A 191 -4.61 -3.75 -10.00
C GLY A 191 -5.93 -4.46 -9.80
N LEU A 192 -6.33 -4.52 -8.54
CA LEU A 192 -7.57 -5.12 -8.09
C LEU A 192 -8.20 -4.24 -7.02
N ALA A 193 -9.51 -4.05 -7.14
CA ALA A 193 -10.33 -3.49 -6.09
C ALA A 193 -11.42 -4.49 -5.68
N ALA A 194 -11.80 -4.48 -4.40
CA ALA A 194 -12.92 -5.26 -3.90
C ALA A 194 -13.50 -4.59 -2.66
N SER A 195 -14.83 -4.56 -2.54
CA SER A 195 -15.52 -4.05 -1.35
C SER A 195 -15.37 -5.00 -0.17
N ASN A 196 -15.21 -4.45 1.04
CA ASN A 196 -15.21 -5.25 2.27
C ASN A 196 -16.57 -5.91 2.56
N SER A 197 -17.66 -5.35 2.00
CA SER A 197 -19.03 -5.87 2.16
C SER A 197 -19.50 -6.71 0.97
N GLY A 198 -18.70 -6.80 -0.09
CA GLY A 198 -19.10 -7.44 -1.35
C GLY A 198 -18.21 -8.63 -1.71
N ASN A 199 -18.67 -9.42 -2.68
CA ASN A 199 -17.92 -10.59 -3.18
C ASN A 199 -17.31 -10.35 -4.56
N SER A 200 -17.45 -9.16 -5.13
CA SER A 200 -17.00 -8.85 -6.49
C SER A 200 -15.61 -8.23 -6.47
N THR A 201 -14.73 -8.83 -7.27
CA THR A 201 -13.41 -8.28 -7.60
C THR A 201 -13.51 -7.46 -8.87
N VAL A 202 -12.90 -6.28 -8.88
CA VAL A 202 -12.89 -5.36 -10.03
C VAL A 202 -11.44 -5.14 -10.47
N PRO A 203 -11.08 -5.55 -11.70
CA PRO A 203 -9.78 -5.25 -12.27
C PRO A 203 -9.56 -3.76 -12.50
N LEU A 204 -8.33 -3.33 -12.30
CA LEU A 204 -7.85 -1.97 -12.55
C LEU A 204 -6.75 -2.01 -13.60
N SER A 205 -6.72 -1.00 -14.48
CA SER A 205 -5.61 -0.81 -15.40
C SER A 205 -5.30 0.67 -15.58
N GLY A 206 -4.05 1.01 -15.87
CA GLY A 206 -3.66 2.41 -16.01
C GLY A 206 -2.20 2.59 -16.37
N THR A 207 -1.73 3.82 -16.21
CA THR A 207 -0.36 4.22 -16.50
C THR A 207 0.21 5.16 -15.46
N VAL A 208 1.55 5.19 -15.40
CA VAL A 208 2.33 6.16 -14.64
C VAL A 208 3.15 7.02 -15.60
N SER A 209 3.10 8.33 -15.39
CA SER A 209 4.03 9.28 -16.02
C SER A 209 4.39 10.38 -15.02
N ASN A 210 5.68 10.66 -14.82
CA ASN A 210 6.15 11.69 -13.89
C ASN A 210 5.51 11.62 -12.49
N LYS A 211 5.40 10.39 -11.94
CA LYS A 211 4.75 10.08 -10.65
C LYS A 211 3.24 10.38 -10.59
N ILE A 212 2.60 10.67 -11.72
CA ILE A 212 1.15 10.82 -11.84
C ILE A 212 0.58 9.48 -12.31
N ILE A 213 -0.45 9.03 -11.60
CA ILE A 213 -1.22 7.83 -11.89
C ILE A 213 -2.53 8.23 -12.57
N THR A 214 -2.85 7.54 -13.66
CA THR A 214 -4.16 7.63 -14.32
C THR A 214 -4.60 6.24 -14.74
N GLY A 215 -5.86 5.89 -14.53
CA GLY A 215 -6.36 4.58 -14.92
C GLY A 215 -7.87 4.47 -14.95
N ILE A 216 -8.32 3.29 -15.36
CA ILE A 216 -9.72 2.89 -15.51
C ILE A 216 -10.05 1.78 -14.52
N ILE A 217 -11.29 1.81 -14.05
CA ILE A 217 -11.91 0.76 -13.26
C ILE A 217 -12.76 -0.05 -14.23
N TYR A 218 -12.52 -1.36 -14.32
CA TYR A 218 -13.32 -2.22 -15.19
C TYR A 218 -14.81 -2.11 -14.80
N GLY A 219 -15.67 -1.88 -15.80
CA GLY A 219 -17.07 -1.51 -15.58
C GLY A 219 -17.38 -0.01 -15.76
N GLY A 220 -16.37 0.83 -16.06
CA GLY A 220 -16.57 2.18 -16.60
C GLY A 220 -16.14 3.34 -15.70
N GLY A 221 -15.57 3.07 -14.52
CA GLY A 221 -15.04 4.08 -13.62
C GLY A 221 -13.62 4.53 -13.99
N SER A 222 -13.09 5.50 -13.26
CA SER A 222 -11.71 5.98 -13.41
C SER A 222 -11.05 6.26 -12.08
N PHE A 223 -9.72 6.22 -12.06
CA PHE A 223 -8.93 6.61 -10.90
C PHE A 223 -7.71 7.44 -11.31
N SER A 224 -7.28 8.31 -10.42
CA SER A 224 -6.08 9.12 -10.59
C SER A 224 -5.37 9.28 -9.27
N GLY A 225 -4.06 9.53 -9.28
CA GLY A 225 -3.30 9.68 -8.05
C GLY A 225 -1.85 10.07 -8.27
N ARG A 226 -1.06 9.95 -7.21
CA ARG A 226 0.37 10.29 -7.21
C ARG A 226 1.19 9.26 -6.47
N ILE A 227 2.44 9.10 -6.89
CA ILE A 227 3.47 8.31 -6.22
C ILE A 227 4.35 9.25 -5.39
N ASN A 228 4.46 8.96 -4.09
CA ASN A 228 5.39 9.60 -3.17
C ASN A 228 6.24 8.53 -2.46
N LYS A 229 7.46 8.29 -2.99
CA LYS A 229 8.34 7.20 -2.56
C LYS A 229 7.61 5.85 -2.63
N ASN A 230 7.47 5.16 -1.49
CA ASN A 230 6.78 3.88 -1.35
C ASN A 230 5.28 4.04 -1.08
N ASN A 231 4.73 5.25 -1.13
CA ASN A 231 3.30 5.49 -0.92
C ASN A 231 2.64 5.94 -2.22
N ILE A 232 1.40 5.50 -2.41
CA ILE A 232 0.51 5.94 -3.49
C ILE A 232 -0.80 6.42 -2.89
N SER A 233 -1.40 7.43 -3.48
CA SER A 233 -2.71 7.92 -3.06
C SER A 233 -3.40 8.71 -4.16
N GLY A 234 -4.72 8.76 -4.11
CA GLY A 234 -5.48 9.46 -5.12
C GLY A 234 -6.98 9.44 -4.90
N THR A 235 -7.70 9.67 -5.98
CA THR A 235 -9.16 9.65 -6.03
C THR A 235 -9.65 8.69 -7.11
N PHE A 236 -10.90 8.26 -6.97
CA PHE A 236 -11.61 7.50 -8.00
C PHE A 236 -13.02 8.04 -8.19
N LYS A 237 -13.62 7.68 -9.32
CA LYS A 237 -15.01 7.93 -9.67
C LYS A 237 -15.62 6.67 -10.28
N ASN A 238 -16.81 6.29 -9.84
CA ASN A 238 -17.54 5.16 -10.41
C ASN A 238 -18.20 5.53 -11.76
N ALA A 239 -18.45 4.53 -12.60
CA ALA A 239 -18.97 4.71 -13.97
C ALA A 239 -20.30 5.47 -14.01
N ASP A 240 -21.23 5.07 -13.14
CA ASP A 240 -22.65 5.41 -13.23
C ASP A 240 -23.13 6.28 -12.05
N SER A 241 -22.23 6.70 -11.16
CA SER A 241 -22.58 7.53 -10.02
C SER A 241 -21.73 8.79 -9.92
N SER A 242 -22.27 9.81 -9.25
CA SER A 242 -21.49 10.95 -8.75
C SER A 242 -20.62 10.56 -7.55
N GLU A 243 -20.60 9.27 -7.17
CA GLU A 243 -19.79 8.79 -6.07
C GLU A 243 -18.32 8.86 -6.47
N THR A 244 -17.60 9.54 -5.60
CA THR A 244 -16.17 9.72 -5.69
C THR A 244 -15.58 9.28 -4.37
N GLY A 245 -14.37 8.75 -4.42
CA GLY A 245 -13.70 8.30 -3.22
C GLY A 245 -12.23 8.62 -3.27
N THR A 246 -11.59 8.33 -2.16
CA THR A 246 -10.13 8.36 -2.03
C THR A 246 -9.59 6.95 -1.96
N TRP A 247 -8.34 6.78 -2.35
CA TRP A 247 -7.62 5.54 -2.19
C TRP A 247 -6.17 5.83 -1.81
N SER A 248 -5.55 4.88 -1.12
CA SER A 248 -4.14 4.96 -0.73
C SER A 248 -3.54 3.57 -0.62
N GLY A 249 -2.23 3.45 -0.82
CA GLY A 249 -1.52 2.20 -0.63
C GLY A 249 -0.04 2.39 -0.34
N GLN A 250 0.56 1.36 0.22
CA GLN A 250 1.97 1.28 0.57
C GLN A 250 2.63 0.14 -0.20
N ARG A 251 3.80 0.42 -0.77
CA ARG A 251 4.63 -0.56 -1.45
C ARG A 251 5.08 -1.63 -0.46
N THR A 252 4.93 -2.89 -0.84
CA THR A 252 5.37 -4.04 -0.05
C THR A 252 6.39 -4.89 -0.82
N LEU A 253 6.33 -4.90 -2.16
CA LEU A 253 7.32 -5.54 -3.05
C LEU A 253 7.79 -4.60 -4.15
#